data_AF-A0A0K9PSE5-F1
#
_entry.id   AF-A0A0K9PSE5-F1
#
_cell.length_a   1.000
_cell.length_b   1.000
_cell.length_c   1.000
_cell.angle_alpha   90.00
_cell.angle_beta   90.00
_cell.angle_gamma   90.00
#
_symmetry.space_group_name_H-M   'P 1'
#
loop_
_entity.id
_entity.type
_entity.pdbx_description
1 polymer ?
#
loop_
_entity_poly.entity_id
_entity_poly.type
_entity_poly.pdbx_seq_one_letter_code
_entity_poly.pdbx_strand_id
1 'polypeptide(L)'
;MVCDEQRGGSWTRALHGVKANEIHLCGDTTAMKMITKICHELEEDLTIKRYECLKPLQVEEESLRDLKYVQPVECIVAFSRRSDYEIKIRIVESTTYRCCIIYGSLPSYTRQRQAELFNEENNNFDILIATDAVGMGTMHNNRKL
;
A
#
# COMPACT_ATOMS: atom_id res chain seq x y z
N MET A 1 -8.26 8.85 4.69
CA MET A 1 -9.20 8.02 5.49
C MET A 1 -10.19 8.82 6.30
N VAL A 2 -9.83 9.98 6.87
CA VAL A 2 -10.80 10.80 7.62
C VAL A 2 -11.89 11.42 6.75
N CYS A 3 -11.58 11.72 5.48
CA CYS A 3 -12.55 12.19 4.47
C CYS A 3 -13.28 11.04 3.74
N ASP A 4 -13.15 9.79 4.20
CA ASP A 4 -13.86 8.65 3.60
C ASP A 4 -15.35 8.70 3.97
N GLU A 5 -16.25 8.65 3.00
CA GLU A 5 -17.69 8.83 3.24
C GLU A 5 -18.30 7.78 4.18
N GLN A 6 -17.77 6.55 4.15
CA GLN A 6 -18.30 5.44 4.95
C GLN A 6 -17.52 5.24 6.25
N ARG A 7 -16.20 5.47 6.22
CA ARG A 7 -15.28 5.13 7.32
C ARG A 7 -14.77 6.35 8.08
N GLY A 8 -14.93 7.55 7.53
CA GLY A 8 -14.42 8.81 8.10
C GLY A 8 -14.96 9.10 9.50
N GLY A 9 -16.23 8.75 9.77
CA GLY A 9 -16.85 8.94 11.09
C GLY A 9 -16.11 8.23 12.23
N SER A 10 -15.40 7.14 11.97
CA SER A 10 -14.56 6.46 12.98
C SER A 10 -13.36 7.31 13.39
N TRP A 11 -12.74 8.01 12.44
CA TRP A 11 -11.61 8.91 12.70
C TRP A 11 -12.05 10.16 13.45
N THR A 12 -13.16 10.79 13.05
CA THR A 12 -13.72 11.93 13.78
C THR A 12 -14.04 11.56 15.23
N ARG A 13 -14.66 10.38 15.45
CA ARG A 13 -14.92 9.88 16.81
C ARG A 13 -13.64 9.67 17.60
N ALA A 14 -12.60 9.10 16.99
CA ALA A 14 -11.31 8.90 17.67
C ALA A 14 -10.67 10.24 18.04
N LEU A 15 -10.65 11.20 17.11
CA LEU A 15 -10.03 12.51 17.32
C LEU A 15 -10.69 13.31 18.45
N HIS A 16 -12.02 13.25 18.58
CA HIS A 16 -12.75 13.94 19.64
C HIS A 16 -12.89 13.14 20.94
N GLY A 17 -12.83 11.81 20.88
CA GLY A 17 -13.26 10.93 21.97
C GLY A 17 -12.15 10.19 22.70
N VAL A 18 -10.93 10.19 22.17
CA VAL A 18 -9.79 9.52 22.81
C VAL A 18 -9.35 10.34 24.02
N LYS A 19 -9.36 9.71 25.21
CA LYS A 19 -8.80 10.28 26.43
C LYS A 19 -7.30 10.04 26.47
N ALA A 20 -6.53 10.93 25.84
CA ALA A 20 -5.08 10.91 25.85
C ALA A 20 -4.52 12.30 26.13
N ASN A 21 -3.34 12.36 26.75
CA ASN A 21 -2.63 13.64 26.96
C ASN A 21 -2.00 14.16 25.67
N GLU A 22 -1.68 13.27 24.72
CA GLU A 22 -1.11 13.60 23.43
C GLU A 22 -1.67 12.64 22.37
N ILE A 23 -2.07 13.18 21.20
CA ILE A 23 -2.59 12.39 20.08
C ILE A 23 -1.65 12.58 18.89
N HIS A 24 -1.00 11.48 18.47
CA HIS A 24 -0.13 11.47 17.29
C HIS A 24 -0.94 11.05 16.06
N LEU A 25 -1.09 11.97 15.12
CA LEU A 25 -1.75 11.71 13.84
C LEU A 25 -0.70 11.48 12.76
N CYS A 26 -0.78 10.34 12.08
CA CYS A 26 0.06 10.00 10.92
C CYS A 26 -0.80 9.93 9.67
N GLY A 27 -0.42 10.69 8.64
CA GLY A 27 -1.17 10.74 7.39
C GLY A 27 -0.50 11.67 6.38
N ASP A 28 -1.15 11.80 5.23
CA ASP A 28 -0.69 12.68 4.16
C ASP A 28 -1.12 14.14 4.40
N THR A 29 -0.58 15.06 3.59
CA THR A 29 -0.78 16.50 3.74
C THR A 29 -2.20 16.95 3.41
N THR A 30 -3.02 16.15 2.73
CA THR A 30 -4.39 16.56 2.36
C THR A 30 -5.29 16.72 3.57
N ALA A 31 -5.07 15.95 4.64
CA ALA A 31 -5.83 16.05 5.88
C ALA A 31 -5.45 17.27 6.73
N MET A 32 -4.29 17.89 6.48
CA MET A 32 -3.69 18.94 7.33
C MET A 32 -4.64 20.11 7.56
N LYS A 33 -5.26 20.65 6.49
CA LYS A 33 -6.17 21.79 6.59
C LYS A 33 -7.34 21.53 7.54
N MET A 34 -7.89 20.32 7.47
CA MET A 34 -9.04 19.93 8.28
C MET A 34 -8.62 19.70 9.74
N ILE A 35 -7.50 19.01 9.99
CA ILE A 35 -6.97 18.81 11.34
C ILE A 35 -6.63 20.13 12.01
N THR A 36 -5.99 21.07 11.31
CA THR A 36 -5.71 22.41 11.84
C THR A 36 -6.97 23.15 12.24
N LYS A 37 -8.03 23.04 11.44
CA LYS A 37 -9.32 23.64 11.78
C LYS A 37 -9.94 23.01 13.04
N ILE A 38 -9.88 21.69 13.16
CA ILE A 38 -10.42 20.97 14.33
C ILE A 38 -9.65 21.36 15.60
N CYS A 39 -8.32 21.35 15.59
CA CYS A 39 -7.51 21.76 16.74
C CYS A 39 -7.80 23.22 17.13
N HIS A 40 -7.96 24.11 16.15
CA HIS A 40 -8.32 25.51 16.41
C HIS A 40 -9.71 25.64 17.05
N GLU A 41 -10.71 24.88 16.60
CA GLU A 41 -12.07 24.89 17.17
C GLU A 41 -12.13 24.28 18.58
N LEU A 42 -11.22 23.35 18.89
CA LEU A 42 -11.10 22.71 20.20
C LEU A 42 -10.16 23.45 21.16
N GLU A 43 -9.50 24.52 20.71
CA GLU A 43 -8.46 25.24 21.46
C GLU A 43 -7.31 24.34 21.91
N GLU A 44 -6.96 23.35 21.09
CA GLU A 44 -5.91 22.36 21.34
C GLU A 44 -4.60 22.72 20.61
N ASP A 45 -3.47 22.41 21.24
CA ASP A 45 -2.15 22.63 20.64
C ASP A 45 -1.90 21.69 19.45
N LEU A 46 -1.36 22.23 18.36
CA LEU A 46 -1.02 21.47 17.16
C LEU A 46 0.45 21.65 16.78
N THR A 47 1.22 20.55 16.85
CA THR A 47 2.59 20.49 16.34
C THR A 47 2.65 19.71 15.03
N ILE A 48 3.12 20.34 13.95
CA ILE A 48 3.24 19.71 12.63
C ILE A 48 4.67 19.22 12.41
N LYS A 49 4.84 17.90 12.26
CA LYS A 49 6.10 17.27 11.85
C LYS A 49 5.99 16.79 10.41
N ARG A 50 6.85 17.31 9.52
CA ARG A 50 6.90 16.92 8.10
C ARG A 50 7.99 15.87 7.89
N TYR A 51 7.67 14.87 7.09
CA TYR A 51 8.59 13.78 6.73
C TYR A 51 8.66 13.70 5.20
N GLU A 52 9.85 13.36 4.70
CA GLU A 52 10.09 13.07 3.29
C GLU A 52 10.12 11.56 3.05
N CYS A 53 10.00 11.16 1.78
CA CYS A 53 10.12 9.76 1.41
C CYS A 53 11.49 9.22 1.82
N LEU A 54 11.51 8.07 2.52
CA LEU A 54 12.75 7.43 2.97
C LEU A 54 13.70 7.06 1.81
N LYS A 55 13.12 6.78 0.64
CA LYS A 55 13.84 6.54 -0.62
C LYS A 55 13.19 7.38 -1.72
N PRO A 56 13.98 8.04 -2.60
CA PRO A 56 13.43 8.77 -3.72
C PRO A 56 12.74 7.80 -4.68
N LEU A 57 11.57 8.21 -5.19
CA LEU A 57 10.84 7.48 -6.21
C LEU A 57 11.10 8.16 -7.56
N GLN A 58 11.37 7.35 -8.59
CA GLN A 58 11.56 7.81 -9.96
C GLN A 58 10.58 7.09 -10.88
N VAL A 59 9.94 7.85 -11.76
CA VAL A 59 9.07 7.30 -12.81
C VAL A 59 9.97 6.92 -13.98
N GLU A 60 9.85 5.69 -14.47
CA GLU A 60 10.56 5.29 -15.69
C GLU A 60 10.01 6.00 -16.92
N GLU A 61 10.90 6.28 -17.89
CA GLU A 61 10.54 6.96 -19.13
C GLU A 61 9.69 6.09 -20.06
N GLU A 62 9.83 4.76 -19.95
CA GLU A 62 9.14 3.80 -20.80
C GLU A 62 8.23 2.86 -20.00
N SER A 63 7.12 2.47 -20.62
CA SER A 63 6.26 1.43 -20.06
C SER A 63 6.88 0.04 -20.25
N LEU A 64 6.43 -0.94 -19.47
CA LEU A 64 6.89 -2.34 -19.58
C LEU A 64 6.64 -2.95 -20.97
N ARG A 65 5.66 -2.43 -21.73
CA ARG A 65 5.16 -2.89 -23.05
C ARG A 65 4.54 -4.31 -23.06
N ASP A 66 5.24 -5.31 -22.52
CA ASP A 66 4.86 -6.72 -22.53
C ASP A 66 5.29 -7.40 -21.22
N LEU A 67 4.43 -8.24 -20.65
CA LEU A 67 4.64 -8.91 -19.37
C LEU A 67 5.87 -9.84 -19.37
N LYS A 68 6.32 -10.30 -20.55
CA LYS A 68 7.54 -11.12 -20.66
C LYS A 68 8.82 -10.39 -20.24
N TYR A 69 8.79 -9.05 -20.21
CA TYR A 69 9.94 -8.22 -19.82
C TYR A 69 9.97 -7.93 -18.32
N VAL A 70 8.99 -8.42 -17.55
CA VAL A 70 8.98 -8.31 -16.09
C VAL A 70 10.27 -8.88 -15.51
N GLN A 71 10.83 -8.20 -14.52
CA GLN A 71 12.06 -8.61 -13.85
C GLN A 71 11.76 -9.12 -12.44
N PRO A 72 12.64 -9.98 -11.87
CA PRO A 72 12.52 -10.36 -10.47
C PRO A 72 12.47 -9.15 -9.55
N VAL A 73 11.74 -9.29 -8.45
CA VAL A 73 11.53 -8.24 -7.43
C VAL A 73 10.65 -7.09 -7.95
N GLU A 74 9.87 -7.29 -9.02
CA GLU A 74 8.87 -6.33 -9.48
C GLU A 74 7.47 -6.66 -8.95
N CYS A 75 6.66 -5.62 -8.77
CA CYS A 75 5.25 -5.73 -8.40
C CYS A 75 4.37 -5.20 -9.52
N ILE A 76 3.34 -5.94 -9.91
CA ILE A 76 2.35 -5.53 -10.90
C ILE A 76 1.03 -5.27 -10.17
N VAL A 77 0.53 -4.04 -10.28
CA VAL A 77 -0.76 -3.66 -9.69
C VAL A 77 -1.88 -3.80 -10.72
N ALA A 78 -2.91 -4.59 -10.39
CA ALA A 78 -4.12 -4.72 -11.18
C ALA A 78 -5.38 -4.47 -10.34
N PHE A 79 -6.47 -4.04 -10.98
CA PHE A 79 -7.65 -3.54 -10.25
C PHE A 79 -8.77 -4.59 -10.10
N SER A 80 -8.49 -5.86 -10.41
CA SER A 80 -9.46 -6.93 -10.18
C SER A 80 -8.78 -8.26 -9.89
N ARG A 81 -9.40 -9.06 -9.02
CA ARG A 81 -8.96 -10.43 -8.72
C ARG A 81 -8.83 -11.27 -9.99
N ARG A 82 -9.72 -11.06 -10.96
CA ARG A 82 -9.68 -11.77 -12.25
C ARG A 82 -8.40 -11.39 -13.02
N SER A 83 -8.09 -10.10 -13.09
CA SER A 83 -6.89 -9.59 -13.74
C SER A 83 -5.62 -10.10 -13.08
N ASP A 84 -5.58 -10.21 -11.75
CA ASP A 84 -4.41 -10.77 -11.04
C ASP A 84 -4.07 -12.17 -11.53
N TYR A 85 -5.07 -13.05 -11.65
CA TYR A 85 -4.87 -14.42 -12.13
C TYR A 85 -4.56 -14.48 -13.62
N GLU A 86 -5.18 -13.63 -14.46
CA GLU A 86 -4.87 -13.55 -15.88
C GLU A 86 -3.42 -13.11 -16.13
N ILE A 87 -2.94 -12.11 -15.37
CA ILE A 87 -1.55 -11.66 -15.42
C ILE A 87 -0.61 -12.77 -14.96
N LYS A 88 -0.94 -13.46 -13.86
CA LYS A 88 -0.16 -14.59 -13.37
C LYS A 88 0.00 -15.67 -14.43
N ILE A 89 -1.10 -16.07 -15.08
CA ILE A 89 -1.07 -17.09 -16.13
C ILE A 89 -0.13 -16.65 -17.26
N ARG A 90 -0.27 -15.42 -17.75
CA ARG A 90 0.59 -14.89 -18.81
C ARG A 90 2.07 -14.86 -18.44
N ILE A 91 2.41 -14.49 -17.21
CA ILE A 91 3.81 -14.46 -16.75
C ILE A 91 4.37 -15.87 -16.69
N VAL A 92 3.64 -16.83 -16.11
CA VAL A 92 4.08 -18.23 -16.01
C VAL A 92 4.17 -18.90 -17.38
N GLU A 93 3.35 -18.51 -18.35
CA GLU A 93 3.41 -19.02 -19.73
C GLU A 93 4.56 -18.41 -20.55
N SER A 94 4.93 -17.15 -20.29
CA SER A 94 5.95 -16.42 -21.06
C SER A 94 7.33 -16.38 -20.42
N THR A 95 7.45 -16.77 -19.15
CA THR A 95 8.68 -16.71 -18.36
C THR A 95 8.80 -17.95 -17.46
N THR A 96 9.95 -18.13 -16.82
CA THR A 96 10.15 -19.17 -15.80
C THR A 96 9.80 -18.69 -14.39
N TYR A 97 9.27 -17.47 -14.25
CA TYR A 97 9.05 -16.83 -12.97
C TYR A 97 7.82 -17.38 -12.25
N ARG A 98 7.87 -17.36 -10.92
CA ARG A 98 6.71 -17.66 -10.07
C ARG A 98 6.18 -16.41 -9.41
N CYS A 99 4.86 -16.32 -9.32
CA CYS A 99 4.19 -15.13 -8.83
C CYS A 99 3.48 -15.36 -7.50
N CYS A 100 3.66 -14.44 -6.57
CA CYS A 100 2.80 -14.23 -5.41
C CYS A 100 1.57 -13.38 -5.80
N ILE A 101 0.43 -13.63 -5.16
CA ILE A 101 -0.80 -12.86 -5.40
C ILE A 101 -1.31 -12.25 -4.09
N ILE A 102 -1.60 -10.94 -4.09
CA ILE A 102 -2.20 -10.23 -2.96
C ILE A 102 -3.39 -9.36 -3.40
N TYR A 103 -4.60 -9.73 -2.99
CA TYR A 103 -5.80 -8.92 -3.20
C TYR A 103 -6.58 -8.72 -1.89
N GLY A 104 -7.41 -7.68 -1.82
CA GLY A 104 -8.01 -7.20 -0.56
C GLY A 104 -8.86 -8.20 0.21
N SER A 105 -9.53 -9.13 -0.46
CA SER A 105 -10.36 -10.16 0.18
C SER A 105 -9.59 -11.40 0.67
N LEU A 106 -8.27 -11.45 0.52
CA LEU A 106 -7.46 -12.52 1.10
C LEU A 106 -7.45 -12.43 2.64
N PRO A 107 -7.58 -13.58 3.33
CA PRO A 107 -7.36 -13.66 4.77
C PRO A 107 -6.02 -13.04 5.17
N SER A 108 -5.96 -12.37 6.32
CA SER A 108 -4.75 -11.69 6.81
C SER A 108 -3.52 -12.59 6.85
N TYR A 109 -3.68 -13.81 7.37
CA TYR A 109 -2.63 -14.82 7.43
C TYR A 109 -2.11 -15.20 6.03
N THR A 110 -3.00 -15.34 5.04
CA THR A 110 -2.59 -15.64 3.66
C THR A 110 -1.84 -14.46 3.03
N ARG A 111 -2.27 -13.22 3.28
CA ARG A 111 -1.56 -12.02 2.80
C ARG A 111 -0.16 -11.92 3.40
N GLN A 112 -0.04 -12.14 4.70
CA GLN A 112 1.26 -12.20 5.39
C GLN A 112 2.15 -13.27 4.78
N ARG A 113 1.63 -14.48 4.60
CA ARG A 113 2.40 -15.58 4.02
C ARG A 113 2.85 -15.30 2.58
N GLN A 114 2.01 -14.68 1.75
CA GLN A 114 2.39 -14.29 0.38
C GLN A 114 3.46 -13.19 0.39
N ALA A 115 3.37 -12.22 1.29
CA ALA A 115 4.37 -11.16 1.43
C ALA A 115 5.71 -11.70 1.94
N GLU A 116 5.70 -12.60 2.94
CA GLU A 116 6.89 -13.32 3.42
C GLU A 116 7.56 -14.08 2.28
N LEU A 117 6.78 -14.88 1.55
CA LEU A 117 7.27 -15.66 0.42
C LEU A 117 7.85 -14.81 -0.73
N PHE A 118 7.46 -13.54 -0.86
CA PHE A 118 8.03 -12.61 -1.83
C PHE A 118 9.30 -11.92 -1.30
N ASN A 119 9.39 -11.69 0.01
CA ASN A 119 10.50 -10.97 0.64
C ASN A 119 11.73 -11.86 0.96
N GLU A 120 11.57 -13.18 1.00
CA GLU A 120 12.64 -14.13 1.33
C GLU A 120 13.75 -14.16 0.25
N GLU A 121 15.02 -13.86 0.56
CA GLU A 121 16.10 -13.73 -0.46
C GLU A 121 16.42 -15.01 -1.26
N ASN A 122 16.13 -16.19 -0.71
CA ASN A 122 16.32 -17.50 -1.37
C ASN A 122 14.99 -18.19 -1.65
N ASN A 123 13.95 -17.40 -1.90
CA ASN A 123 12.67 -17.94 -2.26
C ASN A 123 12.63 -18.35 -3.73
N ASN A 124 11.48 -18.89 -4.07
CA ASN A 124 11.16 -19.44 -5.36
C ASN A 124 10.20 -18.51 -6.13
N PHE A 125 9.88 -17.33 -5.62
CA PHE A 125 8.85 -16.39 -6.07
C PHE A 125 9.46 -15.04 -6.48
N ASP A 126 9.47 -14.78 -7.78
CA ASP A 126 10.17 -13.64 -8.35
C ASP A 126 9.29 -12.39 -8.45
N ILE A 127 7.98 -12.56 -8.66
CA ILE A 127 7.05 -11.47 -9.01
C ILE A 127 5.91 -11.35 -7.99
N LEU A 128 5.55 -10.13 -7.61
CA LEU A 128 4.33 -9.85 -6.86
C LEU A 128 3.24 -9.33 -7.82
N ILE A 129 2.04 -9.91 -7.77
CA ILE A 129 0.86 -9.37 -8.46
C ILE A 129 -0.15 -9.00 -7.39
N ALA A 130 -0.63 -7.76 -7.39
CA ALA A 130 -1.49 -7.29 -6.33
C ALA A 130 -2.57 -6.32 -6.79
N THR A 131 -3.61 -6.16 -5.96
CA THR A 131 -4.51 -5.01 -6.08
C THR A 131 -3.99 -3.83 -5.28
N ASP A 132 -4.76 -2.75 -5.29
CA ASP A 132 -4.66 -1.60 -4.38
C ASP A 132 -4.49 -1.98 -2.89
N ALA A 133 -4.85 -3.21 -2.51
CA ALA A 133 -4.60 -3.79 -1.19
C ALA A 133 -3.12 -3.81 -0.78
N VAL A 134 -2.17 -3.73 -1.72
CA VAL A 134 -0.73 -3.65 -1.44
C VAL A 134 -0.33 -2.30 -0.81
N GLY A 135 -1.13 -1.26 -1.03
CA GLY A 135 -0.79 0.11 -0.63
C GLY A 135 -0.80 0.34 0.88
N MET A 136 -1.44 -0.53 1.67
CA MET A 136 -1.50 -0.40 3.13
C MET A 136 -1.60 -1.78 3.82
N GLY A 137 -0.78 -1.98 4.85
CA GLY A 137 -0.97 -3.08 5.82
C GLY A 137 -0.05 -4.29 5.67
N THR A 138 0.74 -4.39 4.58
CA THR A 138 1.80 -5.39 4.44
C THR A 138 3.06 -4.75 3.86
N MET A 139 4.24 -5.19 4.33
CA MET A 139 5.53 -4.72 3.81
C MET A 139 6.02 -5.66 2.71
N HIS A 140 6.46 -5.08 1.59
CA HIS A 140 7.02 -5.81 0.46
C HIS A 140 8.30 -5.11 0.00
N ASN A 141 9.31 -5.88 -0.39
CA ASN A 141 10.58 -5.37 -0.84
C ASN A 141 10.66 -5.37 -2.37
N ASN A 142 9.73 -4.70 -3.05
CA ASN A 142 9.73 -4.59 -4.51
C ASN A 142 10.63 -3.43 -4.98
N ARG A 143 11.33 -3.65 -6.09
CA ARG A 143 12.20 -2.66 -6.75
C ARG A 143 11.41 -1.68 -7.62
N LYS A 144 10.32 -2.15 -8.24
CA LYS A 144 9.48 -1.41 -9.19
C LYS A 144 7.99 -1.71 -8.95
N LEU A 145 7.14 -0.76 -9.33
CA LEU A 145 5.66 -0.84 -9.36
C LEU A 145 5.17 -0.62 -10.80
#